data_AF-A0A6B9Y4L3-F1
#
_entry.id   AF-A0A6B9Y4L3-F1
#
_cell.length_a   1.000
_cell.length_b   1.000
_cell.length_c   1.000
_cell.angle_alpha   90.00
_cell.angle_beta   90.00
_cell.angle_gamma   90.00
#
_symmetry.space_group_name_H-M   'P 1'
#
loop_
_entity.id
_entity.type
_entity.pdbx_description
1 polymer ?
#
loop_
_entity_poly.entity_id
_entity_poly.type
_entity_poly.pdbx_seq_one_letter_code
_entity_poly.pdbx_strand_id
1 'polypeptide(L)'
;MRETIEERTVNGCKATLVFDTGGPVGSNHLLIVKPADTEDEWLVNRWFYFGEQTEVYIWNFAEKVCIDDEYRRQSLEEMADWKRVANLYEPLARGLHQELSQSERSEFPIMNDSSRLDSEKLESICEELFEELKAIVRQGTDRHPDAVYDEKETELRQWLADESS
;
A
#
# COMPACT_ATOMS: atom_id res chain seq x y z
N MET A 1 4.02 -15.63 -2.88
CA MET A 1 5.46 -15.93 -2.99
C MET A 1 6.21 -14.79 -2.34
N ARG A 2 7.24 -15.08 -1.54
CA ARG A 2 8.01 -14.05 -0.84
C ARG A 2 9.50 -14.28 -1.04
N GLU A 3 10.21 -13.26 -1.52
CA GLU A 3 11.62 -13.35 -1.89
C GLU A 3 12.37 -12.09 -1.45
N THR A 4 13.57 -12.25 -0.91
CA THR A 4 14.44 -11.11 -0.63
C THR A 4 15.04 -10.61 -1.94
N ILE A 5 14.78 -9.35 -2.28
CA ILE A 5 15.39 -8.68 -3.44
C ILE A 5 16.81 -8.25 -3.08
N GLU A 6 16.94 -7.56 -1.95
CA GLU A 6 18.20 -6.93 -1.56
C GLU A 6 18.26 -6.70 -0.05
N GLU A 7 19.48 -6.68 0.49
CA GLU A 7 19.78 -6.35 1.87
C GLU A 7 20.93 -5.36 1.95
N ARG A 8 20.77 -4.30 2.76
CA ARG A 8 21.78 -3.26 2.98
C ARG A 8 21.97 -2.98 4.47
N THR A 9 23.21 -2.68 4.84
CA THR A 9 23.50 -2.00 6.11
C THR A 9 23.45 -0.50 5.88
N VAL A 10 22.57 0.20 6.58
CA VAL A 10 22.31 1.63 6.42
C VAL A 10 22.36 2.27 7.79
N ASN A 11 23.38 3.12 8.05
CA ASN A 11 23.51 3.91 9.28
C ASN A 11 23.29 3.12 10.58
N GLY A 12 23.91 1.94 10.72
CA GLY A 12 23.77 1.10 11.91
C GLY A 12 22.51 0.24 11.96
N CYS A 13 21.65 0.32 10.94
CA CYS A 13 20.54 -0.59 10.74
C CYS A 13 20.84 -1.66 9.69
N LYS A 14 20.10 -2.76 9.78
CA LYS A 14 19.90 -3.73 8.73
C LYS A 14 18.56 -3.48 8.04
N ALA A 15 18.58 -3.20 6.74
CA ALA A 15 17.40 -2.98 5.92
C ALA A 15 17.29 -4.06 4.83
N THR A 16 16.14 -4.73 4.76
CA THR A 16 15.87 -5.84 3.83
C THR A 16 14.66 -5.51 2.97
N LEU A 17 14.87 -5.43 1.66
CA LEU A 17 13.81 -5.24 0.67
C LEU A 17 13.32 -6.60 0.19
N VAL A 18 12.01 -6.79 0.23
CA VAL A 18 11.32 -8.06 -0.05
C VAL A 18 10.28 -7.85 -1.14
N PHE A 19 10.27 -8.74 -2.12
CA PHE A 19 9.17 -8.93 -3.06
C PHE A 19 8.15 -9.89 -2.44
N ASP A 20 6.88 -9.51 -2.37
CA ASP A 20 5.81 -10.36 -1.82
C ASP A 20 4.51 -10.20 -2.61
N THR A 21 4.13 -11.28 -3.32
CA THR A 21 2.89 -11.32 -4.11
C THR A 21 1.62 -11.46 -3.26
N GLY A 22 1.76 -11.69 -1.95
CA GLY A 22 0.66 -11.70 -0.99
C GLY A 22 0.47 -10.37 -0.26
N GLY A 23 1.15 -9.32 -0.73
CA GLY A 23 1.04 -7.96 -0.19
C GLY A 23 -0.33 -7.32 -0.42
N PRO A 24 -0.55 -6.12 0.13
CA PRO A 24 -1.74 -5.32 -0.13
C PRO A 24 -1.94 -5.00 -1.62
N VAL A 25 -3.19 -4.68 -2.02
CA VAL A 25 -3.49 -4.21 -3.38
C VAL A 25 -2.62 -2.99 -3.71
N GLY A 26 -1.98 -3.00 -4.87
CA GLY A 26 -1.06 -1.93 -5.29
C GLY A 26 0.34 -2.00 -4.67
N SER A 27 0.68 -3.07 -3.94
CA SER A 27 2.02 -3.23 -3.36
C SER A 27 2.54 -4.67 -3.49
N ASN A 28 3.79 -4.79 -3.91
CA ASN A 28 4.56 -6.04 -3.83
C ASN A 28 5.97 -5.81 -3.24
N HIS A 29 6.30 -4.58 -2.82
CA HIS A 29 7.58 -4.22 -2.22
C HIS A 29 7.41 -3.89 -0.73
N LEU A 30 8.02 -4.72 0.12
CA LEU A 30 8.07 -4.54 1.56
C LEU A 30 9.52 -4.26 2.00
N LEU A 31 9.76 -3.11 2.63
CA LEU A 31 11.03 -2.85 3.30
C LEU A 31 10.89 -3.13 4.79
N ILE A 32 11.85 -3.89 5.33
CA ILE A 32 11.96 -4.18 6.76
C ILE A 32 13.25 -3.58 7.25
N VAL A 33 13.16 -2.68 8.24
CA VAL A 33 14.31 -2.00 8.84
C VAL A 33 14.35 -2.36 10.32
N LYS A 34 15.53 -2.77 10.79
CA LYS A 34 15.82 -3.06 12.20
C LYS A 34 17.25 -2.68 12.55
N PRO A 35 17.61 -2.50 13.83
CA PRO A 35 19.00 -2.35 14.27
C PRO A 35 19.90 -3.48 13.76
N ALA A 36 21.14 -3.15 13.42
CA ALA A 36 22.16 -4.16 13.12
C ALA A 36 22.72 -4.77 14.41
N ASP A 37 22.78 -4.00 15.49
CA ASP A 37 23.12 -4.47 16.84
C ASP A 37 21.88 -5.03 17.55
N THR A 38 22.07 -6.01 18.41
CA THR A 38 21.00 -6.74 19.11
C THR A 38 20.56 -6.08 20.43
N GLU A 39 21.21 -4.99 20.85
CA GLU A 39 20.85 -4.28 22.09
C GLU A 39 19.55 -3.46 21.93
N ASP A 40 19.26 -2.97 20.72
CA ASP A 40 18.02 -2.26 20.40
C ASP A 40 17.02 -3.20 19.72
N GLU A 41 15.84 -3.38 20.32
CA GLU A 41 14.76 -4.20 19.76
C GLU A 41 13.64 -3.31 19.20
N TRP A 42 13.80 -2.88 17.95
CA TRP A 42 12.72 -2.28 17.17
C TRP A 42 12.71 -2.79 15.73
N LEU A 43 11.54 -2.78 15.11
CA LEU A 43 11.35 -3.19 13.72
C LEU A 43 10.31 -2.28 13.08
N VAL A 44 10.69 -1.64 11.98
CA VAL A 44 9.78 -0.85 11.14
C VAL A 44 9.64 -1.57 9.81
N ASN A 45 8.40 -1.90 9.45
CA ASN A 45 8.06 -2.49 8.16
C ASN A 45 7.13 -1.56 7.37
N ARG A 46 7.42 -1.38 6.08
CA ARG A 46 6.64 -0.51 5.21
C ARG A 46 6.42 -1.16 3.84
N TRP A 47 5.15 -1.26 3.46
CA TRP A 47 4.74 -1.49 2.07
C TRP A 47 4.85 -0.19 1.27
N PHE A 48 5.33 -0.32 0.02
CA PHE A 48 5.38 0.79 -0.93
C PHE A 48 4.32 0.57 -2.00
N TYR A 49 3.44 1.56 -2.17
CA TYR A 49 2.24 1.46 -2.98
C TYR A 49 2.41 2.18 -4.31
N PHE A 50 1.96 1.57 -5.41
CA PHE A 50 1.90 2.18 -6.75
C PHE A 50 3.21 2.90 -7.11
N GLY A 51 3.14 4.20 -7.46
CA GLY A 51 4.29 5.03 -7.79
C GLY A 51 5.33 5.21 -6.69
N GLU A 52 5.09 4.76 -5.45
CA GLU A 52 6.11 4.75 -4.39
C GLU A 52 7.17 3.65 -4.58
N GLN A 53 6.95 2.67 -5.45
CA GLN A 53 7.84 1.51 -5.65
C GLN A 53 9.09 1.85 -6.50
N THR A 54 9.78 2.93 -6.15
CA THR A 54 11.06 3.30 -6.75
C THR A 54 12.19 3.00 -5.79
N GLU A 55 13.28 2.45 -6.30
CA GLU A 55 14.44 2.06 -5.48
C GLU A 55 14.95 3.24 -4.62
N VAL A 56 15.09 4.43 -5.22
CA VAL A 56 15.56 5.64 -4.53
C VAL A 56 14.64 5.98 -3.36
N TYR A 57 13.32 5.95 -3.54
CA TYR A 57 12.38 6.30 -2.48
C TYR A 57 12.37 5.26 -1.35
N ILE A 58 12.47 3.99 -1.70
CA ILE A 58 12.54 2.88 -0.74
C ILE A 58 13.77 3.02 0.18
N TRP A 59 14.95 3.25 -0.39
CA TRP A 59 16.17 3.34 0.42
C TRP A 59 16.28 4.65 1.19
N ASN A 60 15.77 5.77 0.66
CA ASN A 60 15.65 7.01 1.41
C ASN A 60 14.78 6.84 2.68
N PHE A 61 13.75 5.99 2.63
CA PHE A 61 12.98 5.65 3.83
C PHE A 61 13.82 4.89 4.86
N ALA A 62 14.61 3.90 4.46
CA ALA A 62 15.52 3.20 5.37
C ALA A 62 16.52 4.17 6.03
N GLU A 63 17.15 5.04 5.24
CA GLU A 63 18.07 6.05 5.75
C GLU A 63 17.39 6.95 6.79
N LYS A 64 16.18 7.43 6.49
CA LYS A 64 15.44 8.30 7.39
C LYS A 64 15.07 7.62 8.69
N VAL A 65 14.55 6.39 8.66
CA VAL A 65 14.21 5.63 9.88
C VAL A 65 15.45 5.41 10.77
N CYS A 66 16.62 5.23 10.17
CA CYS A 66 17.84 4.97 10.93
C CYS A 66 18.44 6.21 11.58
N ILE A 67 18.38 7.37 10.92
CA ILE A 67 19.02 8.59 11.41
C ILE A 67 18.07 9.46 12.25
N ASP A 68 16.78 9.47 11.92
CA ASP A 68 15.80 10.35 12.53
C ASP A 68 15.00 9.61 13.61
N ASP A 69 15.42 9.75 14.87
CA ASP A 69 14.82 9.12 16.04
C ASP A 69 13.34 9.49 16.20
N GLU A 70 12.97 10.74 15.90
CA GLU A 70 11.58 11.20 16.02
C GLU A 70 10.72 10.59 14.90
N TYR A 71 11.21 10.56 13.66
CA TYR A 71 10.52 9.87 12.57
C TYR A 71 10.40 8.36 12.81
N ARG A 72 11.43 7.74 13.40
CA ARG A 72 11.39 6.33 13.81
C ARG A 72 10.35 6.11 14.89
N ARG A 73 10.33 6.93 15.93
CA ARG A 73 9.31 6.88 17.00
C ARG A 73 7.90 7.03 16.42
N GLN A 74 7.67 8.02 15.57
CA GLN A 74 6.39 8.20 14.87
C GLN A 74 6.01 7.00 13.99
N SER A 75 6.98 6.35 13.36
CA SER A 75 6.74 5.16 12.54
C SER A 75 6.31 3.95 13.40
N LEU A 76 6.91 3.80 14.59
CA LEU A 76 6.56 2.74 15.55
C LEU A 76 5.22 3.00 16.25
N GLU A 77 4.89 4.26 16.51
CA GLU A 77 3.63 4.68 17.16
C GLU A 77 2.47 4.88 16.18
N GLU A 78 2.65 4.51 14.91
CA GLU A 78 1.66 4.66 13.84
C GLU A 78 1.22 6.10 13.52
N MET A 79 2.02 7.08 13.93
CA MET A 79 1.75 8.51 13.73
C MET A 79 2.40 9.07 12.46
N ALA A 80 3.39 8.38 11.89
CA ALA A 80 4.01 8.79 10.64
C ALA A 80 2.99 8.79 9.49
N ASP A 81 3.02 9.81 8.64
CA ASP A 81 2.03 9.99 7.56
C ASP A 81 1.87 8.76 6.68
N TRP A 82 2.96 8.08 6.32
CA TRP A 82 2.89 6.87 5.51
C TRP A 82 2.08 5.75 6.18
N LYS A 83 2.19 5.63 7.50
CA LYS A 83 1.50 4.60 8.28
C LYS A 83 0.03 4.95 8.45
N ARG A 84 -0.28 6.23 8.69
CA ARG A 84 -1.64 6.76 8.70
C ARG A 84 -2.36 6.54 7.36
N VAL A 85 -1.68 6.78 6.23
CA VAL A 85 -2.22 6.49 4.89
C VAL A 85 -2.48 5.00 4.72
N ALA A 86 -1.51 4.13 5.02
CA ALA A 86 -1.66 2.68 4.90
C ALA A 86 -2.82 2.14 5.76
N ASN A 87 -2.94 2.61 7.00
CA ASN A 87 -4.00 2.22 7.93
C ASN A 87 -5.40 2.60 7.42
N LEU A 88 -5.53 3.70 6.65
CA LEU A 88 -6.78 4.06 5.98
C LEU A 88 -6.99 3.26 4.69
N TYR A 89 -5.95 3.13 3.88
CA TYR A 89 -6.04 2.55 2.55
C TYR A 89 -6.33 1.04 2.55
N GLU A 90 -5.56 0.27 3.33
CA GLU A 90 -5.63 -1.21 3.30
C GLU A 90 -7.04 -1.79 3.52
N PRO A 91 -7.83 -1.35 4.53
CA PRO A 91 -9.18 -1.86 4.72
C PRO A 91 -10.13 -1.42 3.59
N LEU A 92 -9.99 -0.21 3.06
CA LEU A 92 -10.84 0.31 1.98
C LEU A 92 -10.57 -0.40 0.65
N ALA A 93 -9.30 -0.60 0.29
CA ALA A 93 -8.90 -1.38 -0.88
C ALA A 93 -9.35 -2.84 -0.78
N ARG A 94 -9.33 -3.43 0.43
CA ARG A 94 -9.89 -4.77 0.67
C ARG A 94 -11.41 -4.80 0.42
N GLY A 95 -12.13 -3.74 0.77
CA GLY A 95 -13.55 -3.59 0.46
C GLY A 95 -13.81 -3.62 -1.05
N LEU A 96 -13.06 -2.84 -1.83
CA LEU A 96 -13.17 -2.82 -3.30
C LEU A 96 -12.84 -4.18 -3.92
N HIS A 97 -11.78 -4.84 -3.45
CA HIS A 97 -11.44 -6.20 -3.87
C HIS A 97 -12.58 -7.19 -3.56
N GLN A 98 -13.21 -7.07 -2.39
CA GLN A 98 -14.32 -7.94 -2.00
C GLN A 98 -15.53 -7.73 -2.90
N GLU A 99 -15.91 -6.47 -3.17
CA GLU A 99 -17.01 -6.12 -4.09
C GLU A 99 -16.79 -6.74 -5.47
N LEU A 100 -15.58 -6.60 -6.03
CA LEU A 100 -15.27 -7.20 -7.33
C LEU A 100 -15.31 -8.74 -7.28
N SER A 101 -14.71 -9.36 -6.26
CA SER A 101 -14.65 -10.82 -6.14
C SER A 101 -16.00 -11.50 -5.89
N GLN A 102 -17.00 -10.74 -5.42
CA GLN A 102 -18.35 -11.23 -5.17
C GLN A 102 -19.30 -10.97 -6.34
N SER A 103 -18.85 -10.23 -7.35
CA SER A 103 -19.66 -9.92 -8.53
C SER A 103 -19.88 -11.17 -9.38
N GLU A 104 -21.14 -11.48 -9.70
CA GLU A 104 -21.49 -12.59 -10.60
C GLU A 104 -20.94 -12.39 -12.03
N ARG A 105 -20.64 -11.15 -12.41
CA ARG A 105 -20.06 -10.80 -13.72
C ARG A 105 -18.55 -10.99 -13.77
N SER A 106 -17.87 -10.97 -12.62
CA SER A 106 -16.42 -11.03 -12.56
C SER A 106 -15.94 -12.46 -12.34
N GLU A 107 -14.94 -12.87 -13.10
CA GLU A 107 -14.20 -14.10 -12.81
C GLU A 107 -13.06 -13.86 -11.82
N PHE A 108 -12.87 -12.63 -11.36
CA PHE A 108 -11.89 -12.29 -10.33
C PHE A 108 -12.18 -13.06 -9.02
N PRO A 109 -11.15 -13.60 -8.33
CA PRO A 109 -9.71 -13.42 -8.55
C PRO A 109 -9.06 -14.50 -9.44
N ILE A 110 -9.83 -15.25 -10.24
CA ILE A 110 -9.26 -16.26 -11.15
C ILE A 110 -8.44 -15.52 -12.22
N MET A 111 -7.12 -15.56 -12.13
CA MET A 111 -6.23 -14.87 -13.05
C MET A 111 -6.24 -15.55 -14.43
N ASN A 112 -7.07 -15.02 -15.33
CA ASN A 112 -7.21 -15.43 -16.72
C ASN A 112 -7.39 -14.19 -17.61
N ASP A 113 -7.45 -14.38 -18.94
CA ASP A 113 -7.57 -13.24 -19.85
C ASP A 113 -8.89 -12.47 -19.66
N SER A 114 -9.95 -13.13 -19.18
CA SER A 114 -11.26 -12.53 -18.91
C SER A 114 -11.27 -11.62 -17.68
N SER A 115 -10.52 -11.95 -16.63
CA SER A 115 -10.41 -11.13 -15.40
C SER A 115 -9.33 -10.06 -15.46
N ARG A 116 -8.56 -9.99 -16.55
CA ARG A 116 -7.52 -8.97 -16.72
C ARG A 116 -8.10 -7.56 -16.64
N LEU A 117 -9.20 -7.29 -17.35
CA LEU A 117 -9.86 -5.98 -17.31
C LEU A 117 -10.43 -5.67 -15.91
N ASP A 118 -10.95 -6.69 -15.22
CA ASP A 118 -11.41 -6.58 -13.82
C ASP A 118 -10.25 -6.16 -12.90
N SER A 119 -9.10 -6.81 -13.03
CA SER A 119 -7.90 -6.50 -12.26
C SER A 119 -7.34 -5.11 -12.58
N GLU A 120 -7.25 -4.74 -13.86
CA GLU A 120 -6.78 -3.41 -14.30
C GLU A 120 -7.70 -2.29 -13.76
N LYS A 121 -9.02 -2.52 -13.79
CA LYS A 121 -9.98 -1.55 -13.24
C LYS A 121 -9.86 -1.43 -11.73
N LEU A 122 -9.74 -2.55 -11.01
CA LEU A 122 -9.53 -2.54 -9.56
C LEU A 122 -8.23 -1.80 -9.19
N GLU A 123 -7.14 -2.07 -9.91
CA GLU A 123 -5.85 -1.43 -9.67
C GLU A 123 -5.94 0.09 -9.87
N SER A 124 -6.56 0.54 -10.97
CA SER A 124 -6.79 1.97 -11.25
C SER A 124 -7.60 2.66 -10.15
N ILE A 125 -8.71 2.06 -9.72
CA ILE A 125 -9.54 2.64 -8.64
C ILE A 125 -8.76 2.68 -7.32
N CYS A 126 -8.00 1.63 -7.02
CA CYS A 126 -7.20 1.58 -5.81
C CYS A 126 -6.05 2.59 -5.83
N GLU A 127 -5.43 2.86 -6.98
CA GLU A 127 -4.39 3.88 -7.12
C GLU A 127 -4.95 5.28 -6.83
N GLU A 128 -6.12 5.61 -7.40
CA GLU A 128 -6.78 6.88 -7.13
C GLU A 128 -7.19 7.02 -5.66
N LEU A 129 -7.78 5.98 -5.08
CA LEU A 129 -8.09 5.92 -3.64
C LEU A 129 -6.86 6.22 -2.80
N PHE A 130 -5.72 5.59 -3.11
CA PHE A 130 -4.48 5.78 -2.36
C PHE A 130 -3.97 7.22 -2.44
N GLU A 131 -3.94 7.82 -3.63
CA GLU A 131 -3.47 9.20 -3.80
C GLU A 131 -4.40 10.23 -3.13
N GLU A 132 -5.72 10.00 -3.13
CA GLU A 132 -6.67 10.84 -2.42
C GLU A 132 -6.51 10.76 -0.89
N LEU A 133 -6.34 9.55 -0.34
CA LEU A 133 -6.06 9.36 1.09
C LEU A 133 -4.72 9.98 1.50
N LYS A 134 -3.71 9.88 0.64
CA LYS A 134 -2.41 10.53 0.82
C LYS A 134 -2.52 12.05 0.81
N ALA A 135 -3.38 12.63 -0.03
CA ALA A 135 -3.68 14.05 0.00
C ALA A 135 -4.38 14.47 1.31
N ILE A 136 -5.37 13.71 1.78
CA ILE A 136 -6.05 13.97 3.06
C ILE A 136 -5.03 13.99 4.22
N VAL A 137 -4.19 12.96 4.32
CA VAL A 137 -3.24 12.83 5.43
C VAL A 137 -2.11 13.87 5.37
N ARG A 138 -1.51 14.08 4.20
CA ARG A 138 -0.29 14.92 4.05
C ARG A 138 -0.58 16.39 3.78
N GLN A 139 -1.70 16.69 3.11
CA GLN A 139 -2.04 18.04 2.64
C GLN A 139 -3.20 18.66 3.42
N GLY A 140 -3.86 17.88 4.29
CA GLY A 140 -4.96 18.37 5.13
C GLY A 140 -6.20 18.72 4.34
N THR A 141 -6.46 18.01 3.22
CA THR A 141 -7.68 18.18 2.44
C THR A 141 -8.91 17.91 3.30
N ASP A 142 -9.92 18.78 3.23
CA ASP A 142 -11.16 18.70 4.04
C ASP A 142 -12.15 17.63 3.54
N ARG A 143 -11.63 16.48 3.08
CA ARG A 143 -12.43 15.34 2.62
C ARG A 143 -12.29 14.19 3.60
N HIS A 144 -13.40 13.50 3.86
CA HIS A 144 -13.41 12.34 4.73
C HIS A 144 -13.01 11.08 3.93
N PRO A 145 -12.14 10.19 4.47
CA PRO A 145 -11.76 8.93 3.82
C PRO A 145 -12.95 8.10 3.33
N ASP A 146 -14.00 7.97 4.14
CA ASP A 146 -15.19 7.20 3.77
C ASP A 146 -15.92 7.78 2.55
N ALA A 147 -15.96 9.11 2.40
CA ALA A 147 -16.60 9.73 1.24
C ALA A 147 -15.82 9.43 -0.06
N VAL A 148 -14.48 9.40 0.02
CA VAL A 148 -13.63 8.97 -1.11
C VAL A 148 -13.91 7.50 -1.43
N TYR A 149 -14.00 6.64 -0.42
CA TYR A 149 -14.32 5.24 -0.63
C TYR A 149 -15.69 5.02 -1.29
N ASP A 150 -16.74 5.69 -0.81
CA ASP A 150 -18.10 5.57 -1.37
C ASP A 150 -18.13 5.96 -2.87
N GLU A 151 -17.38 7.00 -3.26
CA GLU A 151 -17.22 7.39 -4.66
C GLU A 151 -16.55 6.29 -5.49
N LYS A 152 -15.45 5.72 -5.00
CA LYS A 152 -14.71 4.63 -5.66
C LYS A 152 -15.51 3.33 -5.73
N GLU A 153 -16.27 3.01 -4.68
CA GLU A 153 -17.18 1.87 -4.67
C GLU A 153 -18.30 2.05 -5.69
N THR A 154 -18.88 3.26 -5.77
CA THR A 154 -19.90 3.59 -6.77
C THR A 154 -19.37 3.46 -8.19
N GLU A 155 -18.16 3.95 -8.45
CA GLU A 155 -17.50 3.83 -9.74
C GLU A 155 -17.28 2.36 -10.15
N LEU A 156 -16.82 1.53 -9.21
CA LEU A 156 -16.65 0.09 -9.45
C LEU A 156 -18.00 -0.58 -9.79
N ARG A 157 -19.05 -0.29 -9.03
CA ARG A 157 -20.39 -0.83 -9.27
C ARG A 157 -20.98 -0.41 -10.61
N GLN A 158 -20.78 0.85 -11.01
CA GLN A 158 -21.21 1.33 -12.33
C GLN A 158 -20.48 0.60 -13.45
N TRP A 159 -19.16 0.44 -13.34
CA TRP A 159 -18.39 -0.29 -14.33
C TRP A 159 -18.84 -1.74 -14.49
N LEU A 160 -19.16 -2.42 -13.38
CA LEU A 160 -19.72 -3.78 -13.39
C LEU A 160 -21.10 -3.84 -14.07
N ALA A 161 -21.89 -2.78 -14.00
CA ALA A 161 -23.21 -2.70 -14.62
C ALA A 161 -23.14 -2.37 -16.13
N ASP A 162 -22.23 -1.48 -16.55
CA ASP A 162 -22.17 -0.95 -17.92
C ASP A 162 -21.69 -1.98 -18.96
N GLU A 163 -20.87 -2.96 -18.58
CA GLU A 163 -20.45 -4.06 -19.48
C GLU A 163 -21.47 -5.21 -19.60
N SER A 164 -22.66 -5.06 -18.98
CA SER A 164 -23.76 -6.02 -19.12
C SER A 164 -24.68 -5.75 -20.33
N SER A 165 -24.30 -4.84 -21.25
CA SER A 165 -25.09 -4.43 -22.42
C SER A 165 -24.53 -4.91 -23.76
#